data_AF-E9FB12-F1
#
_entry.id   AF-E9FB12-F1
#
_cell.length_a   1.000
_cell.length_b   1.000
_cell.length_c   1.000
_cell.angle_alpha   90.00
_cell.angle_beta   90.00
_cell.angle_gamma   90.00
#
_symmetry.space_group_name_H-M   'P 1'
#
loop_
_entity.id
_entity.type
_entity.pdbx_description
1 polymer ?
#
loop_
_entity_poly.entity_id
_entity_poly.type
_entity_poly.pdbx_seq_one_letter_code
_entity_poly.pdbx_strand_id
1 'polypeptide(L)'
;MLFSTAFIAIATAVAASPACVPPPGVLPNDIAEGFTIQVQNASFPEIHNLLLNQKEGGGGDQHLSLGPDGAPATGLTLVEGVITQLKDGKTIRAVINGQYTPFDNTTKMFMTERGDPRAVYDVVRRCNPETHKLQEELAFKSLADVTGGHICVRRASEKRWDVRYSPPGNTAVDNPDKLCIKVTLVVRRNEGQSVPNLPPDAESASC
;
A
#
# COMPACT_ATOMS: atom_id res chain seq x y z
N MET A 1 -43.14 45.07 34.43
CA MET A 1 -43.46 43.88 33.62
C MET A 1 -42.15 43.18 33.33
N LEU A 2 -41.95 41.99 33.90
CA LEU A 2 -40.81 41.11 33.64
C LEU A 2 -41.09 40.31 32.37
N PHE A 3 -40.11 40.21 31.47
CA PHE A 3 -39.90 38.99 30.68
C PHE A 3 -38.40 38.77 30.53
N SER A 4 -37.90 37.80 31.28
CA SER A 4 -36.60 37.14 31.11
C SER A 4 -36.85 35.77 30.48
N THR A 5 -35.77 35.09 30.08
CA THR A 5 -35.62 33.70 29.60
C THR A 5 -35.93 33.40 28.12
N ALA A 6 -35.16 32.59 27.39
CA ALA A 6 -33.89 31.91 27.66
C ALA A 6 -33.31 31.45 26.29
N PHE A 7 -31.99 31.58 26.09
CA PHE A 7 -31.31 30.93 24.97
C PHE A 7 -31.13 29.44 25.28
N ILE A 8 -31.79 28.56 24.51
CA ILE A 8 -31.57 27.11 24.58
C ILE A 8 -30.29 26.80 23.80
N ALA A 9 -29.21 26.52 24.51
CA ALA A 9 -28.00 25.94 23.92
C ALA A 9 -28.23 24.43 23.73
N ILE A 10 -28.41 24.00 22.47
CA ILE A 10 -28.44 22.58 22.11
C ILE A 10 -27.01 22.08 22.12
N ALA A 11 -26.60 21.39 23.19
CA ALA A 11 -25.34 20.66 23.22
C ALA A 11 -25.48 19.40 22.34
N THR A 12 -24.91 19.43 21.14
CA THR A 12 -24.74 18.24 20.32
C THR A 12 -23.64 17.39 20.95
N ALA A 13 -24.03 16.31 21.62
CA ALA A 13 -23.10 15.28 22.04
C ALA A 13 -22.54 14.60 20.78
N VAL A 14 -21.32 14.95 20.38
CA VAL A 14 -20.57 14.18 19.39
C VAL A 14 -20.24 12.85 20.06
N ALA A 15 -20.98 11.81 19.71
CA ALA A 15 -20.64 10.45 20.11
C ALA A 15 -19.27 10.11 19.50
N ALA A 16 -18.23 10.15 20.33
CA ALA A 16 -16.92 9.61 19.95
C ALA A 16 -17.15 8.12 19.66
N SER A 17 -17.12 7.75 18.38
CA SER A 17 -17.09 6.33 18.01
C SER A 17 -15.88 5.70 18.69
N PRO A 18 -15.99 4.50 19.27
CA PRO A 18 -14.85 3.85 19.89
C PRO A 18 -13.76 3.76 18.83
N ALA A 19 -12.61 4.38 19.10
CA ALA A 19 -11.45 4.27 18.25
C ALA A 19 -11.17 2.78 18.06
N CYS A 20 -11.04 2.34 16.82
CA CYS A 20 -10.64 0.97 16.53
C CYS A 20 -9.35 0.65 17.31
N VAL A 21 -9.30 -0.55 17.89
CA VAL A 21 -8.12 -1.05 18.58
C VAL A 21 -7.62 -2.24 17.76
N PRO A 22 -6.42 -2.15 17.16
CA PRO A 22 -5.86 -3.29 16.45
C PRO A 22 -5.66 -4.46 17.41
N PRO A 23 -6.07 -5.69 17.05
CA PRO A 23 -5.81 -6.85 17.89
C PRO A 23 -4.30 -7.06 18.02
N PRO A 24 -3.80 -7.42 19.21
CA PRO A 24 -2.39 -7.70 19.42
C PRO A 24 -1.97 -8.96 18.65
N GLY A 25 -0.68 -9.06 18.35
CA GLY A 25 -0.08 -10.22 17.68
C GLY A 25 0.78 -9.83 16.48
N VAL A 26 1.78 -10.66 16.21
CA VAL A 26 2.59 -10.55 14.99
C VAL A 26 1.85 -11.26 13.87
N LEU A 27 1.74 -10.62 12.72
CA LEU A 27 1.16 -11.23 11.54
C LEU A 27 2.23 -12.01 10.77
N PRO A 28 1.84 -13.08 10.04
CA PRO A 28 2.73 -13.71 9.09
C PRO A 28 3.22 -12.70 8.05
N ASN A 29 4.46 -12.87 7.61
CA ASN A 29 5.02 -12.11 6.50
C ASN A 29 4.70 -12.75 5.14
N ASP A 30 3.74 -13.67 5.12
CA ASP A 30 3.21 -14.31 3.93
C ASP A 30 1.73 -14.01 3.78
N ILE A 31 1.32 -13.64 2.57
CA ILE A 31 -0.07 -13.46 2.15
C ILE A 31 -0.22 -14.23 0.86
N ALA A 32 -0.80 -15.43 0.95
CA ALA A 32 -0.97 -16.32 -0.19
C ALA A 32 -2.16 -15.91 -1.08
N GLU A 33 -3.17 -15.26 -0.50
CA GLU A 33 -4.33 -14.78 -1.25
C GLU A 33 -3.95 -13.56 -2.10
N GLY A 34 -4.45 -13.55 -3.34
CA GLY A 34 -4.27 -12.41 -4.24
C GLY A 34 -4.85 -11.12 -3.65
N PHE A 35 -4.05 -10.07 -3.61
CA PHE A 35 -4.46 -8.74 -3.18
C PHE A 35 -4.10 -7.65 -4.19
N THR A 36 -4.64 -6.46 -3.94
CA THR A 36 -4.21 -5.19 -4.52
C THR A 36 -3.71 -4.28 -3.41
N ILE A 37 -2.94 -3.24 -3.77
CA ILE A 37 -2.49 -2.23 -2.82
C ILE A 37 -3.22 -0.94 -3.08
N GLN A 38 -3.83 -0.37 -2.03
CA GLN A 38 -4.34 0.98 -2.02
C GLN A 38 -3.35 1.90 -1.30
N VAL A 39 -3.03 3.03 -1.92
CA VAL A 39 -2.13 4.04 -1.38
C VAL A 39 -2.93 5.08 -0.61
N GLN A 40 -2.53 5.37 0.62
CA GLN A 40 -3.20 6.33 1.49
C GLN A 40 -2.25 7.41 1.99
N ASN A 41 -2.64 8.67 1.76
CA ASN A 41 -2.15 9.84 2.51
C ASN A 41 -3.23 10.94 2.50
N ALA A 42 -3.99 11.09 3.59
CA ALA A 42 -5.13 12.03 3.64
C ALA A 42 -4.72 13.51 3.47
N SER A 43 -3.46 13.86 3.77
CA SER A 43 -2.91 15.19 3.54
C SER A 43 -2.59 15.48 2.07
N PHE A 44 -2.61 14.46 1.20
CA PHE A 44 -2.43 14.58 -0.24
C PHE A 44 -3.59 13.92 -1.01
N PRO A 45 -4.74 14.60 -1.14
CA PRO A 45 -5.94 14.03 -1.76
C PRO A 45 -5.75 13.54 -3.20
N GLU A 46 -4.82 14.13 -3.95
CA GLU A 46 -4.54 13.73 -5.35
C GLU A 46 -4.04 12.28 -5.46
N ILE A 47 -3.43 11.73 -4.40
CA ILE A 47 -2.93 10.34 -4.37
C ILE A 47 -3.66 9.45 -3.35
N HIS A 48 -4.50 10.04 -2.51
CA HIS A 48 -5.18 9.34 -1.44
C HIS A 48 -6.22 8.36 -1.99
N ASN A 49 -6.19 7.12 -1.51
CA ASN A 49 -7.05 6.00 -1.91
C ASN A 49 -6.90 5.54 -3.37
N LEU A 50 -5.84 5.95 -4.07
CA LEU A 50 -5.53 5.41 -5.40
C LEU A 50 -4.97 3.99 -5.30
N LEU A 51 -5.26 3.17 -6.31
CA LEU A 51 -4.66 1.84 -6.43
C LEU A 51 -3.24 1.94 -6.97
N LEU A 52 -2.40 1.05 -6.47
CA LEU A 52 -1.11 0.76 -7.06
C LEU A 52 -1.33 0.08 -8.42
N ASN A 53 -0.73 0.66 -9.44
CA ASN A 53 -0.75 0.18 -10.80
C ASN A 53 0.65 -0.25 -11.24
N GLN A 54 0.68 -0.99 -12.35
CA GLN A 54 1.86 -1.41 -13.05
C GLN A 54 1.82 -0.97 -14.51
N LYS A 55 2.98 -0.62 -15.03
CA LYS A 55 3.18 -0.35 -16.46
C LYS A 55 4.41 -1.10 -16.92
N GLU A 56 4.32 -1.71 -18.09
CA GLU A 56 5.48 -2.36 -18.70
C GLU A 56 6.62 -1.35 -18.84
N GLY A 57 7.76 -1.72 -18.25
CA GLY A 57 9.06 -1.15 -18.51
C GLY A 57 9.79 -1.97 -19.56
N GLY A 58 10.99 -1.52 -19.93
CA GLY A 58 11.88 -2.31 -20.77
C GLY A 58 12.36 -3.57 -20.04
N GLY A 59 12.65 -4.65 -20.78
CA GLY A 59 13.31 -5.83 -20.23
C GLY A 59 12.47 -6.68 -19.26
N GLY A 60 11.14 -6.63 -19.37
CA GLY A 60 10.22 -7.42 -18.53
C GLY A 60 9.88 -6.78 -17.18
N ASP A 61 10.42 -5.59 -16.90
CA ASP A 61 10.14 -4.86 -15.67
C ASP A 61 8.71 -4.32 -15.66
N GLN A 62 8.14 -4.20 -14.46
CA GLN A 62 6.88 -3.52 -14.23
C GLN A 62 7.14 -2.30 -13.36
N HIS A 63 7.10 -1.13 -13.98
CA HIS A 63 7.17 0.13 -13.26
C HIS A 63 5.91 0.30 -12.42
N LEU A 64 6.10 0.68 -11.15
CA LEU A 64 5.00 0.97 -10.25
C LEU A 64 4.54 2.42 -10.42
N SER A 65 3.23 2.59 -10.59
CA SER A 65 2.54 3.88 -10.73
C SER A 65 1.28 3.89 -9.87
N LEU A 66 0.55 5.01 -9.86
CA LEU A 66 -0.79 5.08 -9.28
C LEU A 66 -1.83 5.21 -10.38
N GLY A 67 -3.01 4.63 -10.15
CA GLY A 67 -4.15 4.80 -11.05
C GLY A 67 -4.50 6.27 -11.28
N PRO A 68 -4.89 6.68 -12.50
CA PRO A 68 -5.19 5.82 -13.65
C PRO A 68 -4.00 5.45 -14.55
N ASP A 69 -2.75 5.81 -14.22
CA ASP A 69 -1.61 5.45 -15.07
C ASP A 69 -1.25 3.97 -14.90
N GLY A 70 -1.09 3.25 -16.01
CA GLY A 70 -0.86 1.81 -16.01
C GLY A 70 -2.12 0.98 -15.72
N ALA A 71 -1.94 -0.34 -15.62
CA ALA A 71 -2.99 -1.29 -15.25
C ALA A 71 -2.95 -1.59 -13.75
N PRO A 72 -4.09 -1.84 -13.09
CA PRO A 72 -4.12 -2.23 -11.67
C PRO A 72 -3.19 -3.42 -11.36
N ALA A 73 -2.38 -3.30 -10.31
CA ALA A 73 -1.55 -4.38 -9.82
C ALA A 73 -2.40 -5.36 -9.00
N THR A 74 -3.04 -6.32 -9.67
CA THR A 74 -3.92 -7.32 -9.07
C THR A 74 -3.24 -8.68 -8.90
N GLY A 75 -3.76 -9.50 -7.99
CA GLY A 75 -3.21 -10.83 -7.74
C GLY A 75 -1.80 -10.80 -7.15
N LEU A 76 -1.45 -9.72 -6.44
CA LEU A 76 -0.21 -9.64 -5.69
C LEU A 76 -0.28 -10.64 -4.53
N THR A 77 0.86 -11.22 -4.19
CA THR A 77 1.06 -12.02 -2.98
C THR A 77 2.23 -11.45 -2.18
N LEU A 78 2.36 -11.88 -0.94
CA LEU A 78 3.53 -11.58 -0.11
C LEU A 78 4.21 -12.91 0.23
N VAL A 79 5.50 -13.00 -0.07
CA VAL A 79 6.32 -14.20 0.20
C VAL A 79 7.55 -13.75 0.97
N GLU A 80 7.70 -14.22 2.21
CA GLU A 80 8.77 -13.83 3.13
C GLU A 80 8.95 -12.30 3.25
N GLY A 81 7.83 -11.57 3.25
CA GLY A 81 7.80 -10.11 3.33
C GLY A 81 8.06 -9.39 2.00
N VAL A 82 8.25 -10.10 0.89
CA VAL A 82 8.47 -9.50 -0.44
C VAL A 82 7.18 -9.57 -1.25
N ILE A 83 6.76 -8.44 -1.82
CA ILE A 83 5.60 -8.41 -2.72
C ILE A 83 5.98 -9.15 -4.01
N THR A 84 5.19 -10.15 -4.39
CA THR A 84 5.40 -10.94 -5.61
C THR A 84 4.15 -11.00 -6.47
N GLN A 85 4.32 -11.34 -7.74
CA GLN A 85 3.22 -11.55 -8.67
C GLN A 85 3.64 -12.57 -9.73
N LEU A 86 2.73 -13.46 -10.13
CA LEU A 86 2.92 -14.29 -11.30
C LEU A 86 2.47 -13.49 -12.53
N LYS A 87 3.41 -13.22 -13.45
CA LYS A 87 3.15 -12.52 -14.71
C LYS A 87 3.82 -13.29 -15.84
N ASP A 88 3.04 -13.66 -16.85
CA ASP A 88 3.50 -14.42 -18.02
C ASP A 88 4.31 -15.69 -17.66
N GLY A 89 3.84 -16.42 -16.65
CA GLY A 89 4.49 -17.65 -16.16
C GLY A 89 5.75 -17.43 -15.32
N LYS A 90 6.11 -16.17 -15.03
CA LYS A 90 7.30 -15.79 -14.26
C LYS A 90 6.91 -15.08 -12.96
N THR A 91 7.62 -15.38 -11.89
CA THR A 91 7.45 -14.64 -10.63
C THR A 91 8.29 -13.38 -10.67
N ILE A 92 7.61 -12.23 -10.74
CA ILE A 92 8.22 -10.92 -10.53
C ILE A 92 8.10 -10.50 -9.06
N ARG A 93 9.08 -9.76 -8.58
CA ARG A 93 9.20 -9.36 -7.17
C ARG A 93 9.46 -7.88 -7.07
N ALA A 94 8.95 -7.25 -6.03
CA ALA A 94 9.12 -5.82 -5.81
C ALA A 94 10.53 -5.52 -5.26
N VAL A 95 11.23 -4.62 -5.95
CA VAL A 95 12.65 -4.34 -5.77
C VAL A 95 12.92 -2.85 -5.77
N ILE A 96 14.05 -2.47 -5.17
CA ILE A 96 14.54 -1.09 -5.16
C ILE A 96 15.95 -1.09 -5.74
N ASN A 97 16.04 -0.86 -7.04
CA ASN A 97 17.31 -0.69 -7.75
C ASN A 97 17.16 0.05 -9.10
N GLY A 98 16.01 0.69 -9.34
CA GLY A 98 15.66 1.08 -10.71
C GLY A 98 16.45 2.30 -11.16
N GLN A 99 16.24 3.41 -10.46
CA GLN A 99 16.87 4.68 -10.75
C GLN A 99 17.06 5.44 -9.46
N TYR A 100 18.32 5.70 -9.07
CA TYR A 100 18.64 6.63 -8.00
C TYR A 100 18.51 8.08 -8.50
N THR A 101 17.87 8.94 -7.71
CA THR A 101 17.76 10.37 -8.00
C THR A 101 18.52 11.15 -6.92
N PRO A 102 19.69 11.72 -7.23
CA PRO A 102 20.49 12.47 -6.26
C PRO A 102 19.76 13.69 -5.67
N PHE A 103 18.88 14.30 -6.45
CA PHE A 103 18.18 15.54 -6.11
C PHE A 103 17.27 15.44 -4.87
N ASP A 104 16.61 14.29 -4.70
CA ASP A 104 15.70 13.99 -3.59
C ASP A 104 16.19 12.78 -2.77
N ASN A 105 17.37 12.23 -3.12
CA ASN A 105 17.99 11.07 -2.50
C ASN A 105 17.05 9.86 -2.40
N THR A 106 16.27 9.61 -3.45
CA THR A 106 15.34 8.47 -3.51
C THR A 106 15.68 7.49 -4.62
N THR A 107 15.34 6.22 -4.43
CA THR A 107 15.54 5.17 -5.44
C THR A 107 14.20 4.64 -5.93
N LYS A 108 14.04 4.51 -7.24
CA LYS A 108 12.80 4.00 -7.86
C LYS A 108 12.56 2.53 -7.46
N MET A 109 11.30 2.25 -7.16
CA MET A 109 10.78 0.92 -6.91
C MET A 109 10.06 0.39 -8.16
N PHE A 110 10.22 -0.90 -8.45
CA PHE A 110 9.58 -1.58 -9.58
C PHE A 110 9.46 -3.08 -9.28
N MET A 111 8.80 -3.85 -10.15
CA MET A 111 8.75 -5.31 -10.03
C MET A 111 9.48 -5.98 -11.19
N THR A 112 10.25 -7.03 -10.91
CA THR A 112 11.08 -7.74 -11.90
C THR A 112 11.36 -9.18 -11.51
N GLU A 113 11.70 -10.03 -12.49
CA GLU A 113 12.17 -11.40 -12.26
C GLU A 113 13.62 -11.45 -11.77
N ARG A 114 14.38 -10.37 -12.00
CA ARG A 114 15.81 -10.28 -11.67
C ARG A 114 16.09 -10.36 -10.17
N GLY A 115 17.35 -10.64 -9.83
CA GLY A 115 17.90 -10.73 -8.47
C GLY A 115 18.12 -9.39 -7.76
N ASP A 116 17.48 -8.31 -8.18
CA ASP A 116 17.65 -6.97 -7.59
C ASP A 116 17.29 -6.95 -6.08
N PRO A 117 17.91 -6.05 -5.29
CA PRO A 117 17.60 -5.86 -3.87
C PRO A 117 16.11 -5.76 -3.58
N ARG A 118 15.61 -6.64 -2.70
CA ARG A 118 14.18 -6.76 -2.38
C ARG A 118 13.73 -5.65 -1.44
N ALA A 119 12.52 -5.14 -1.70
CA ALA A 119 11.78 -4.38 -0.72
C ALA A 119 11.07 -5.37 0.22
N VAL A 120 11.44 -5.34 1.49
CA VAL A 120 10.89 -6.25 2.50
C VAL A 120 9.92 -5.47 3.39
N TYR A 121 8.80 -6.11 3.70
CA TYR A 121 7.70 -5.57 4.49
C TYR A 121 7.34 -6.52 5.62
N ASP A 122 6.91 -5.94 6.74
CA ASP A 122 6.12 -6.66 7.74
C ASP A 122 4.64 -6.35 7.50
N VAL A 123 3.75 -7.32 7.77
CA VAL A 123 2.31 -7.08 7.74
C VAL A 123 1.88 -6.54 9.11
N VAL A 124 1.13 -5.43 9.12
CA VAL A 124 0.62 -4.85 10.36
C VAL A 124 -0.88 -4.56 10.25
N ARG A 125 -1.57 -4.63 11.38
CA ARG A 125 -2.94 -4.12 11.51
C ARG A 125 -2.92 -2.72 12.09
N ARG A 126 -3.61 -1.80 11.43
CA ARG A 126 -3.84 -0.45 11.93
C ARG A 126 -5.28 -0.05 11.72
N CYS A 127 -5.69 0.97 12.45
CA CYS A 127 -6.99 1.57 12.24
C CYS A 127 -6.84 2.67 11.20
N ASN A 128 -7.69 2.63 10.19
CA ASN A 128 -7.81 3.70 9.23
C ASN A 128 -8.11 5.02 9.98
N PRO A 129 -7.31 6.07 9.79
CA PRO A 129 -7.42 7.29 10.60
C PRO A 129 -8.71 8.08 10.33
N GLU A 130 -9.37 7.85 9.19
CA GLU A 130 -10.56 8.59 8.76
C GLU A 130 -11.85 7.81 9.04
N THR A 131 -11.84 6.50 8.77
CA THR A 131 -13.04 5.65 8.91
C THR A 131 -13.08 4.89 10.24
N HIS A 132 -11.97 4.89 10.99
CA HIS A 132 -11.79 4.11 12.21
C HIS A 132 -12.06 2.60 12.02
N LYS A 133 -11.97 2.09 10.78
CA LYS A 133 -12.05 0.66 10.49
C LYS A 133 -10.68 0.02 10.58
N LEU A 134 -10.62 -1.24 11.02
CA LEU A 134 -9.39 -2.02 10.99
C LEU A 134 -8.98 -2.28 9.53
N GLN A 135 -7.68 -2.14 9.22
CA GLN A 135 -7.09 -2.47 7.93
C GLN A 135 -5.74 -3.15 8.10
N GLU A 136 -5.35 -3.94 7.10
CA GLU A 136 -4.00 -4.51 6.97
C GLU A 136 -3.13 -3.58 6.12
N GLU A 137 -1.90 -3.36 6.56
CA GLU A 137 -0.93 -2.50 5.89
C GLU A 137 0.39 -3.24 5.71
N LEU A 138 1.12 -2.89 4.65
CA LEU A 138 2.50 -3.31 4.44
C LEU A 138 3.43 -2.23 5.04
N ALA A 139 4.00 -2.53 6.20
CA ALA A 139 5.00 -1.67 6.83
C ALA A 139 6.38 -1.97 6.24
N PHE A 140 6.97 -0.99 5.55
CA PHE A 140 8.32 -1.15 4.99
C PHE A 140 9.33 -1.42 6.10
N LYS A 141 10.10 -2.50 5.93
CA LYS A 141 11.07 -2.98 6.91
C LYS A 141 12.49 -2.69 6.49
N SER A 142 12.88 -3.16 5.30
CA SER A 142 14.25 -3.02 4.81
C SER A 142 14.35 -3.08 3.30
N LEU A 143 15.45 -2.53 2.80
CA LEU A 143 15.98 -2.75 1.47
C LEU A 143 17.22 -3.62 1.60
N ALA A 144 17.10 -4.91 1.26
CA ALA A 144 18.15 -5.90 1.56
C ALA A 144 18.63 -5.75 3.03
N ASP A 145 19.91 -5.44 3.23
CA ASP A 145 20.52 -5.29 4.56
C ASP A 145 20.33 -3.90 5.20
N VAL A 146 19.74 -2.94 4.46
CA VAL A 146 19.49 -1.58 4.96
C VAL A 146 18.12 -1.52 5.62
N THR A 147 18.11 -1.44 6.95
CA THR A 147 16.88 -1.35 7.74
C THR A 147 16.29 0.06 7.73
N GLY A 148 14.97 0.16 7.59
CA GLY A 148 14.21 1.39 7.72
C GLY A 148 14.17 2.25 6.46
N GLY A 149 13.69 3.49 6.63
CA GLY A 149 13.28 4.36 5.54
C GLY A 149 11.78 4.30 5.34
N HIS A 150 11.30 4.70 4.16
CA HIS A 150 9.88 4.60 3.83
C HIS A 150 9.65 4.54 2.32
N ILE A 151 8.49 3.96 1.96
CA ILE A 151 7.95 4.08 0.61
C ILE A 151 7.19 5.40 0.49
N CYS A 152 7.35 6.03 -0.67
CA CYS A 152 6.70 7.27 -1.00
C CYS A 152 6.28 7.30 -2.46
N VAL A 153 5.47 8.29 -2.77
CA VAL A 153 5.04 8.61 -4.11
C VAL A 153 5.60 9.98 -4.48
N ARG A 154 6.25 10.05 -5.64
CA ARG A 154 6.86 11.28 -6.14
C ARG A 154 6.28 11.61 -7.50
N ARG A 155 5.97 12.89 -7.73
CA ARG A 155 5.52 13.34 -9.04
C ARG A 155 6.61 13.11 -10.09
N ALA A 156 6.21 12.50 -11.20
CA ALA A 156 7.03 12.30 -12.39
C ALA A 156 6.53 13.21 -13.53
N SER A 157 7.18 13.12 -14.69
CA SER A 157 6.74 13.85 -15.88
C SER A 157 5.29 13.48 -16.26
N GLU A 158 4.60 14.42 -16.90
CA GLU A 158 3.24 14.21 -17.43
C GLU A 158 2.19 13.86 -16.37
N LYS A 159 2.31 14.44 -15.17
CA LYS A 159 1.40 14.21 -14.03
C LYS A 159 1.32 12.75 -13.57
N ARG A 160 2.34 11.95 -13.88
CA ARG A 160 2.45 10.58 -13.39
C ARG A 160 3.05 10.53 -11.99
N TRP A 161 2.92 9.37 -11.37
CA TRP A 161 3.43 9.11 -10.03
C TRP A 161 4.45 7.97 -10.09
N ASP A 162 5.66 8.23 -9.62
CA ASP A 162 6.65 7.19 -9.38
C ASP A 162 6.54 6.71 -7.94
N VAL A 163 6.53 5.39 -7.73
CA VAL A 163 6.73 4.80 -6.40
C VAL A 163 8.22 4.67 -6.11
N ARG A 164 8.65 5.18 -4.96
CA ARG A 164 10.07 5.31 -4.61
C ARG A 164 10.33 4.95 -3.16
N TYR A 165 11.58 4.64 -2.88
CA TYR A 165 12.14 4.45 -1.56
C TYR A 165 12.95 5.66 -1.15
N SER A 166 12.74 6.14 0.07
CA SER A 166 13.56 7.14 0.74
C SER A 166 14.30 6.50 1.91
N PRO A 167 15.65 6.60 1.98
CA PRO A 167 16.43 5.97 3.03
C PRO A 167 16.22 6.63 4.41
N PRO A 168 16.59 5.95 5.50
CA PRO A 168 16.56 6.53 6.85
C PRO A 168 17.27 7.88 6.91
N GLY A 169 16.69 8.84 7.61
CA GLY A 169 17.30 10.16 7.84
C GLY A 169 17.37 11.07 6.61
N ASN A 170 16.74 10.70 5.49
CA ASN A 170 16.72 11.55 4.31
C ASN A 170 15.81 12.77 4.52
N THR A 171 16.39 13.95 4.73
CA THR A 171 15.68 15.23 4.88
C THR A 171 15.46 15.95 3.55
N ALA A 172 16.04 15.46 2.44
CA ALA A 172 15.87 16.08 1.12
C ALA A 172 14.40 16.03 0.63
N VAL A 173 13.61 15.10 1.16
CA VAL A 173 12.19 14.89 0.83
C VAL A 173 11.26 15.87 1.54
N ASP A 174 11.74 16.58 2.56
CA ASP A 174 10.95 17.57 3.31
C ASP A 174 10.78 18.88 2.53
N ASN A 175 11.50 19.03 1.41
CA ASN A 175 11.33 20.17 0.53
C ASN A 175 10.02 20.02 -0.27
N PRO A 176 9.10 21.00 -0.22
CA PRO A 176 7.80 20.94 -0.90
C PRO A 176 7.90 20.82 -2.43
N ASP A 177 9.00 21.26 -3.04
CA ASP A 177 9.23 21.12 -4.49
C ASP A 177 9.82 19.75 -4.87
N LYS A 178 10.20 18.93 -3.89
CA LYS A 178 10.94 17.67 -4.04
C LYS A 178 10.23 16.47 -3.43
N LEU A 179 8.92 16.63 -3.19
CA LEU A 179 8.14 15.74 -2.33
C LEU A 179 8.15 14.30 -2.84
N CYS A 180 8.87 13.47 -2.12
CA CYS A 180 8.60 12.05 -1.97
C CYS A 180 7.55 11.95 -0.86
N ILE A 181 6.29 12.00 -1.26
CA ILE A 181 5.13 12.02 -0.37
C ILE A 181 5.05 10.65 0.30
N LYS A 182 5.35 10.59 1.60
CA LYS A 182 5.25 9.34 2.37
C LYS A 182 3.82 8.80 2.29
N VAL A 183 3.67 7.50 2.09
CA VAL A 183 2.35 6.87 1.96
C VAL A 183 2.22 5.65 2.87
N THR A 184 0.97 5.32 3.19
CA THR A 184 0.57 4.02 3.72
C THR A 184 0.18 3.10 2.57
N LEU A 185 0.65 1.86 2.60
CA LEU A 185 0.30 0.81 1.64
C LEU A 185 -0.72 -0.13 2.29
N VAL A 186 -1.99 0.01 1.93
CA VAL A 186 -3.08 -0.81 2.48
C VAL A 186 -3.32 -2.01 1.60
N VAL A 187 -3.36 -3.19 2.21
CA VAL A 187 -3.72 -4.45 1.53
C VAL A 187 -5.22 -4.48 1.33
N ARG A 188 -5.64 -4.60 0.06
CA ARG A 188 -7.04 -4.79 -0.32
C ARG A 188 -7.18 -6.18 -0.94
N ARG A 189 -7.59 -7.13 -0.10
CA ARG A 189 -8.05 -8.44 -0.54
C ARG A 189 -9.39 -8.23 -1.23
N ASN A 190 -9.60 -8.89 -2.37
CA ASN A 190 -10.83 -8.72 -3.16
C ASN A 190 -12.07 -8.89 -2.26
N GLU A 191 -12.80 -7.80 -1.98
CA GLU A 191 -14.18 -7.89 -1.51
C GLU A 191 -15.01 -8.38 -2.71
N GLY A 192 -15.13 -9.71 -2.87
CA GLY A 192 -16.07 -10.31 -3.82
C GLY A 192 -15.56 -10.65 -5.23
N GLN A 193 -14.46 -11.40 -5.33
CA GLN A 193 -14.44 -12.47 -6.35
C GLN A 193 -14.98 -13.72 -5.69
N SER A 194 -16.23 -14.06 -5.98
CA SER A 194 -16.81 -15.36 -5.65
C SER A 194 -15.86 -16.46 -6.08
N VAL A 195 -15.44 -17.30 -5.13
CA VAL A 195 -14.93 -18.63 -5.43
C VAL A 195 -15.92 -19.26 -6.42
N PRO A 196 -15.51 -19.71 -7.63
CA PRO A 196 -16.38 -20.52 -8.45
C PRO A 196 -16.80 -21.72 -7.59
N ASN A 197 -18.10 -21.89 -7.39
CA ASN A 197 -18.69 -22.99 -6.63
C ASN A 197 -17.89 -24.28 -6.85
N LEU A 198 -17.18 -24.73 -5.82
CA LEU A 198 -16.81 -26.13 -5.74
C LEU A 198 -18.15 -26.89 -5.72
N PRO A 199 -18.42 -27.79 -6.67
CA PRO A 199 -19.60 -28.62 -6.59
C PRO A 199 -19.50 -29.44 -5.30
N PRO A 200 -20.60 -29.57 -4.52
CA PRO A 200 -20.60 -30.51 -3.42
C PRO A 200 -20.50 -31.92 -4.02
N ASP A 201 -19.68 -32.73 -3.36
CA ASP A 201 -19.68 -34.19 -3.42
C ASP A 201 -18.95 -34.84 -4.61
N ALA A 202 -17.66 -35.13 -4.39
CA ALA A 202 -16.99 -36.28 -4.96
C ALA A 202 -16.27 -37.07 -3.85
N GLU A 203 -17.05 -37.53 -2.87
CA GLU A 203 -16.63 -38.58 -1.95
C GLU A 203 -17.56 -39.79 -2.11
N SER A 204 -17.22 -40.67 -3.07
CA SER A 204 -17.37 -42.12 -2.96
C SER A 204 -16.97 -42.79 -4.28
N ALA A 205 -15.70 -43.17 -4.41
CA ALA A 205 -15.28 -44.26 -5.28
C ALA A 205 -13.93 -44.79 -4.80
N SER A 206 -13.97 -45.74 -3.87
CA SER A 206 -12.93 -46.77 -3.76
C SER A 206 -13.60 -48.12 -3.92
N CYS A 207 -12.97 -48.95 -4.75
CA CYS A 207 -13.19 -50.38 -4.88
C CYS A 207 -13.06 -51.11 -3.55
#